data_AF-A0A5Z8IZC3-F1
#
_entry.id   AF-A0A5Z8IZC3-F1
#
_cell.length_a   1.000
_cell.length_b   1.000
_cell.length_c   1.000
_cell.angle_alpha   90.00
_cell.angle_beta   90.00
_cell.angle_gamma   90.00
#
_symmetry.space_group_name_H-M   'P 1'
#
loop_
_entity.id
_entity.type
_entity.pdbx_description
1 polymer ?
#
loop_
_entity_poly.entity_id
_entity_poly.type
_entity_poly.pdbx_seq_one_letter_code
_entity_poly.pdbx_strand_id
1 'polypeptide(L)'
;MTALHTVKRNKTAKEMAQRLNISDRTVRKLIALPREDYEKEAKQRRLKAFVLRESGMKWADVGIALGTTKHGAIALYKRYQQIDAPTTKEA
;
A
#
# COMPACT_ATOMS: atom_id res chain seq x y z
N MET A 1 -1.62 -23.86 11.73
CA MET A 1 -1.39 -22.63 12.52
C MET A 1 -1.95 -21.44 11.75
N THR A 2 -3.24 -21.21 11.94
CA THR A 2 -4.04 -20.16 11.29
C THR A 2 -3.65 -18.79 11.87
N ALA A 3 -3.54 -17.76 11.02
CA ALA A 3 -3.18 -16.41 11.46
C ALA A 3 -4.32 -15.83 12.33
N LEU A 4 -4.01 -15.40 13.56
CA LEU A 4 -5.01 -14.98 14.54
C LEU A 4 -5.66 -13.64 14.17
N HIS A 5 -4.91 -12.67 13.63
CA HIS A 5 -5.44 -11.39 13.12
C HIS A 5 -4.46 -10.76 12.12
N THR A 6 -4.75 -10.85 10.83
CA THR A 6 -3.95 -10.28 9.75
C THR A 6 -4.26 -8.81 9.54
N VAL A 7 -3.52 -7.92 10.22
CA VAL A 7 -3.75 -6.46 10.13
C VAL A 7 -2.42 -5.74 9.93
N LYS A 8 -2.43 -4.64 9.17
CA LYS A 8 -1.27 -3.76 9.03
C LYS A 8 -0.85 -3.27 10.43
N ARG A 9 0.33 -3.69 10.87
CA ARG A 9 0.80 -3.39 12.24
C ARG A 9 1.13 -1.91 12.35
N ASN A 10 0.52 -1.24 13.32
CA ASN A 10 0.86 0.14 13.70
C ASN A 10 2.14 0.20 14.55
N LYS A 11 2.55 -0.92 15.16
CA LYS A 11 3.69 -1.03 16.08
C LYS A 11 4.74 -2.02 15.55
N THR A 12 5.98 -1.87 16.01
CA THR A 12 7.07 -2.73 15.58
C THR A 12 6.85 -4.18 16.04
N ALA A 13 7.48 -5.15 15.36
CA ALA A 13 7.37 -6.56 15.74
C ALA A 13 7.87 -6.79 17.17
N LYS A 14 8.97 -6.11 17.54
CA LYS A 14 9.61 -6.18 18.85
C LYS A 14 8.71 -5.71 19.98
N GLU A 15 8.04 -4.57 19.79
CA GLU A 15 7.11 -4.05 20.79
C GLU A 15 5.92 -4.99 21.01
N MET A 16 5.38 -5.57 19.92
CA MET A 16 4.28 -6.52 20.02
C MET A 16 4.72 -7.85 20.64
N ALA A 17 5.94 -8.29 20.36
CA ALA A 17 6.54 -9.48 20.97
C ALA A 17 6.67 -9.33 22.49
N GLN A 18 7.14 -8.17 22.96
CA GLN A 18 7.22 -7.85 24.39
C GLN A 18 5.84 -7.81 25.06
N ARG A 19 4.83 -7.22 24.42
CA ARG A 19 3.48 -7.14 24.98
C ARG A 19 2.76 -8.49 25.06
N LEU A 20 2.96 -9.32 24.03
CA LEU A 20 2.28 -10.60 23.90
C LEU A 20 3.08 -11.75 24.51
N ASN A 21 4.31 -11.50 24.99
CA ASN A 21 5.27 -12.52 25.46
C ASN A 21 5.49 -13.64 24.44
N ILE A 22 5.62 -13.27 23.17
CA ILE A 22 5.79 -14.20 22.04
C ILE A 22 7.03 -13.79 21.23
N SER A 23 7.68 -14.73 20.56
CA SER A 23 8.81 -14.40 19.68
C SER A 23 8.45 -13.45 18.52
N ASP A 24 9.39 -12.58 18.14
CA ASP A 24 9.29 -11.71 16.96
C ASP A 24 8.88 -12.47 15.69
N ARG A 25 9.41 -13.69 15.51
CA ARG A 25 9.13 -14.54 14.35
C ARG A 25 7.67 -14.96 14.30
N THR A 26 7.10 -15.30 15.45
CA THR A 26 5.69 -15.68 15.59
C THR A 26 4.79 -14.47 15.41
N VAL A 27 5.15 -13.30 15.93
CA VAL A 27 4.42 -12.03 15.70
C VAL A 27 4.33 -11.70 14.21
N ARG A 28 5.46 -11.83 13.48
CA ARG A 28 5.48 -11.64 12.02
C ARG A 28 4.58 -12.64 11.30
N LYS A 29 4.56 -13.90 11.73
CA LYS A 29 3.74 -14.95 11.11
C LYS A 29 2.24 -14.76 11.36
N LEU A 30 1.86 -14.34 12.57
CA LEU A 30 0.46 -14.27 12.98
C LEU A 30 -0.23 -12.95 12.63
N ILE A 31 0.53 -11.84 12.59
CA ILE A 31 -0.03 -10.49 12.49
C ILE A 31 0.30 -9.81 11.16
N ALA A 32 1.30 -10.27 10.40
CA ALA A 32 1.62 -9.61 9.13
C ALA A 32 0.43 -9.64 8.16
N LEU A 33 0.28 -8.55 7.41
CA LEU A 33 -0.71 -8.46 6.34
C LEU A 33 -0.36 -9.48 5.24
N PRO A 34 -1.32 -10.30 4.79
CA PRO A 34 -1.18 -11.17 3.62
C PRO A 34 -0.65 -10.40 2.42
N ARG A 35 0.13 -11.09 1.61
CA ARG A 35 0.74 -10.49 0.42
C ARG A 35 -0.32 -9.96 -0.54
N GLU A 36 -1.38 -10.73 -0.77
CA GLU A 36 -2.47 -10.37 -1.69
C GLU A 36 -3.17 -9.08 -1.26
N ASP A 37 -3.48 -8.94 0.03
CA ASP A 37 -4.17 -7.75 0.55
C ASP A 37 -3.27 -6.52 0.51
N TYR A 38 -1.98 -6.68 0.79
CA TYR A 38 -0.98 -5.63 0.61
C TYR A 38 -0.93 -5.14 -0.85
N GLU A 39 -0.93 -6.07 -1.81
CA GLU A 39 -0.89 -5.74 -3.23
C GLU A 39 -2.19 -5.09 -3.71
N LYS A 40 -3.35 -5.50 -3.19
CA LYS A 40 -4.64 -4.85 -3.45
C LYS A 40 -4.66 -3.41 -2.94
N GLU A 41 -4.22 -3.16 -1.70
CA GLU A 41 -4.12 -1.80 -1.14
C GLU A 41 -3.18 -0.92 -1.99
N ALA A 42 -2.04 -1.48 -2.43
CA ALA A 42 -1.10 -0.78 -3.29
C ALA A 42 -1.67 -0.48 -4.69
N LYS A 43 -2.45 -1.39 -5.28
CA LYS A 43 -3.19 -1.15 -6.53
C LYS A 43 -4.23 -0.04 -6.36
N GLN A 44 -5.03 -0.11 -5.30
CA GLN A 44 -6.04 0.93 -5.00
C GLN A 44 -5.40 2.31 -4.82
N ARG A 45 -4.26 2.38 -4.15
CA ARG A 45 -3.54 3.66 -3.95
C ARG A 45 -3.03 4.25 -5.26
N ARG A 46 -2.56 3.40 -6.19
CA ARG A 46 -2.13 3.80 -7.54
C ARG A 46 -3.32 4.27 -8.38
N LEU A 47 -4.43 3.53 -8.35
CA LEU A 47 -5.67 3.90 -9.04
C LEU A 47 -6.22 5.25 -8.55
N LYS A 48 -6.26 5.49 -7.23
CA LYS A 48 -6.67 6.79 -6.67
C LYS A 48 -5.81 7.94 -7.19
N ALA A 49 -4.49 7.76 -7.30
CA ALA A 49 -3.61 8.77 -7.87
C ALA A 49 -3.92 9.07 -9.35
N PHE A 50 -4.26 8.04 -10.12
CA PHE A 50 -4.67 8.18 -11.52
C PHE A 50 -6.00 8.93 -11.64
N VAL A 51 -7.05 8.50 -10.92
CA VAL A 51 -8.37 9.13 -10.95
C VAL A 51 -8.33 10.59 -10.52
N LEU A 52 -7.58 10.90 -9.45
CA LEU A 52 -7.42 12.28 -8.98
C LEU A 52 -6.71 13.14 -10.03
N ARG A 53 -5.77 12.57 -10.79
CA ARG A 53 -5.12 13.30 -11.88
C ARG A 53 -6.05 13.53 -13.07
N GLU A 54 -6.80 12.51 -13.49
CA GLU A 54 -7.80 12.59 -14.57
C GLU A 54 -8.90 13.60 -14.22
N SER A 55 -9.25 13.75 -12.94
CA SER A 55 -10.17 14.78 -12.47
C SER A 55 -9.65 16.23 -12.58
N GLY A 56 -8.42 16.42 -13.06
CA GLY A 56 -7.83 17.74 -13.33
C GLY A 56 -7.11 18.38 -12.14
N MET A 57 -6.99 17.70 -10.99
CA MET A 57 -6.30 18.25 -9.83
C MET A 57 -4.81 18.49 -10.08
N LYS A 58 -4.25 19.52 -9.42
CA LYS A 58 -2.80 19.79 -9.46
C LYS A 58 -2.07 18.70 -8.66
N TRP A 59 -0.84 18.39 -9.06
CA TRP A 59 -0.02 17.36 -8.40
C TRP A 59 0.20 17.59 -6.90
N ALA A 60 0.18 18.85 -6.45
CA ALA A 60 0.26 19.19 -5.03
C ALA A 60 -0.98 18.69 -4.26
N ASP A 61 -2.17 18.96 -4.80
CA ASP A 61 -3.45 18.59 -4.19
C ASP A 61 -3.66 17.08 -4.21
N VAL A 62 -3.24 16.40 -5.29
CA VAL A 62 -3.24 14.94 -5.37
C VAL A 62 -2.33 14.32 -4.30
N GLY A 63 -1.17 14.94 -4.03
CA GLY A 63 -0.28 14.53 -2.94
C GLY A 63 -0.97 14.66 -1.59
N ILE A 64 -1.58 15.81 -1.31
CA ILE A 64 -2.30 16.08 -0.06
C ILE A 64 -3.44 15.06 0.14
N ALA A 65 -4.25 14.80 -0.90
CA ALA A 65 -5.35 13.84 -0.86
C ALA A 65 -4.90 12.39 -0.59
N LEU A 66 -3.68 12.03 -1.01
CA LEU A 66 -3.10 10.70 -0.81
C LEU A 66 -2.22 10.60 0.45
N GLY A 67 -2.06 11.69 1.20
CA GLY A 67 -1.12 11.80 2.31
C GLY A 67 0.34 11.58 1.89
N THR A 68 0.71 12.03 0.68
CA THR A 68 2.06 11.93 0.13
C THR A 68 2.60 13.28 -0.32
N THR A 69 3.89 13.35 -0.63
CA THR A 69 4.48 14.53 -1.27
C THR A 69 4.06 14.62 -2.74
N LYS A 70 4.19 15.80 -3.35
CA LYS A 70 3.99 16.02 -4.79
C LYS A 70 4.73 14.98 -5.65
N HIS A 71 5.99 14.70 -5.31
CA HIS A 71 6.79 13.70 -6.01
C HIS A 71 6.28 12.27 -5.78
N GLY A 72 5.74 11.99 -4.59
CA GLY A 72 5.08 10.72 -4.28
C GLY A 72 3.84 10.48 -5.15
N ALA A 73 3.00 11.50 -5.36
CA ALA A 73 1.85 11.41 -6.26
C ALA A 73 2.28 11.12 -7.72
N ILE A 74 3.32 11.80 -8.21
CA ILE A 74 3.86 11.56 -9.56
C ILE A 74 4.40 10.14 -9.70
N ALA A 75 5.13 9.64 -8.70
CA ALA A 75 5.66 8.28 -8.70
C ALA A 75 4.54 7.22 -8.71
N LEU A 76 3.46 7.44 -7.94
CA LEU A 76 2.29 6.56 -7.93
C LEU A 76 1.60 6.53 -9.30
N TYR A 77 1.44 7.68 -9.93
CA TYR A 77 0.89 7.78 -11.28
C TYR A 77 1.74 7.03 -12.32
N LYS A 78 3.06 7.25 -12.34
CA LYS A 78 3.96 6.54 -13.27
C LYS A 78 3.92 5.02 -13.05
N ARG A 79 3.86 4.57 -11.80
CA ARG A 79 3.76 3.14 -11.45
C ARG A 79 2.43 2.54 -11.87
N TYR A 80 1.33 3.29 -11.79
CA TYR A 80 0.04 2.85 -12.33
C TYR A 80 0.17 2.58 -13.83
N GLN A 81 0.73 3.52 -14.59
CA GLN A 81 0.93 3.37 -16.04
C GLN A 81 1.83 2.19 -16.42
N GLN A 82 2.84 1.87 -15.62
CA GLN A 82 3.78 0.78 -15.92
C GLN A 82 3.28 -0.61 -15.53
N ILE A 83 2.50 -0.71 -14.45
CA ILE A 83 2.18 -2.00 -13.82
C ILE A 83 0.70 -2.36 -13.99
N ASP A 84 -0.19 -1.38 -13.86
CA ASP A 84 -1.64 -1.63 -13.77
C ASP A 84 -2.41 -1.14 -15.00
N ALA A 85 -1.84 -0.25 -15.81
CA ALA A 85 -2.50 0.15 -17.05
C ALA A 85 -2.58 -1.07 -17.98
N PRO A 86 -3.75 -1.33 -18.59
CA PRO A 86 -3.85 -2.34 -19.63
C PRO A 86 -2.90 -1.92 -20.75
N THR A 87 -1.86 -2.69 -20.97
CA THR A 87 -1.03 -2.51 -22.16
C THR A 87 -1.92 -2.83 -23.34
N THR A 88 -2.48 -1.83 -24.00
CA THR A 88 -2.86 -1.92 -25.41
C THR A 88 -1.56 -2.09 -26.20
N LYS A 89 -1.02 -3.30 -26.14
CA LYS A 89 -0.13 -3.85 -27.15
C LYS A 89 -0.99 -4.79 -27.98
N GLU A 90 -1.93 -4.20 -28.71
CA GLU A 90 -2.40 -4.80 -29.95
C GLU A 90 -1.33 -4.48 -30.99
N ALA A 91 -0.54 -5.48 -31.34
CA ALA A 91 0.31 -5.52 -32.52
C ALA A 91 0.27 -6.96 -33.05
#